data_AF-A0A6G0ILK5-F1
#
_entry.id   AF-A0A6G0ILK5-F1
#
_cell.length_a   1.000
_cell.length_b   1.000
_cell.length_c   1.000
_cell.angle_alpha   90.00
_cell.angle_beta   90.00
_cell.angle_gamma   90.00
#
_symmetry.space_group_name_H-M   'P 1'
#
loop_
_entity.id
_entity.type
_entity.pdbx_description
1 polymer ?
#
loop_
_entity_poly.entity_id
_entity_poly.type
_entity_poly.pdbx_seq_one_letter_code
_entity_poly.pdbx_strand_id
1 'polypeptide(L)'
;MCLKEPLCLTLLVVSVVIFLLGFCGNALVIWISGFKMKKTVNTTWYLSLAISDFVFCAFLPFSITNMAMEEWIFGRFMCKFTSFVKFLNMFSSIFLLVVISVDRFVAFFICWLPYHVFVLLELNHQNYDHTILYTGLKIGTSMAAANSFLNPVLYVFMGNDFKGSVLSKMEHAMADEECTTSRYLLRSSSMDNRASTHI
;
A
#
# COMPACT_ATOMS: atom_id res chain seq x y z
N MET A 1 17.96 -19.86 18.10
CA MET A 1 18.83 -20.82 17.38
C MET A 1 18.91 -20.50 15.87
N CYS A 2 18.98 -19.22 15.48
CA CYS A 2 18.74 -18.78 14.08
C CYS A 2 20.04 -18.55 13.26
N LEU A 3 21.18 -18.31 13.91
CA LEU A 3 22.47 -18.02 13.25
C LEU A 3 23.08 -19.16 12.43
N LYS A 4 22.55 -20.40 12.53
CA LYS A 4 23.03 -21.56 11.78
C LYS A 4 22.31 -21.78 10.45
N GLU A 5 21.15 -21.15 10.24
CA GLU A 5 20.37 -21.33 9.01
C GLU A 5 20.72 -20.25 7.99
N PRO A 6 21.12 -20.61 6.75
CA PRO A 6 21.45 -19.64 5.72
C PRO A 6 20.25 -18.74 5.37
N LEU A 7 19.03 -19.24 5.55
CA LEU A 7 17.80 -18.48 5.37
C LEU A 7 17.69 -17.32 6.36
N CYS A 8 17.96 -17.55 7.65
CA CYS A 8 17.87 -16.54 8.69
C CYS A 8 18.96 -15.47 8.53
N LEU A 9 20.19 -15.86 8.18
CA LEU A 9 21.27 -14.92 7.86
C LEU A 9 20.92 -14.05 6.65
N THR A 10 20.35 -14.66 5.59
CA THR A 10 19.92 -13.93 4.39
C THR A 10 18.80 -12.93 4.72
N LEU A 11 17.79 -13.35 5.49
CA LEU A 11 16.70 -12.47 5.92
C LEU A 11 17.20 -11.31 6.79
N LEU A 12 18.17 -11.56 7.69
CA LEU A 12 18.76 -10.52 8.53
C LEU A 12 19.50 -9.49 7.67
N VAL A 13 20.37 -9.94 6.75
CA VAL A 13 21.11 -9.05 5.85
C VAL A 13 20.16 -8.23 4.98
N VAL A 14 19.18 -8.89 4.34
CA VAL A 14 18.17 -8.22 3.50
C VAL A 14 17.40 -7.17 4.32
N SER A 15 17.05 -7.50 5.56
CA SER A 15 16.25 -6.59 6.40
C SER A 15 17.06 -5.42 6.94
N VAL A 16 18.35 -5.59 7.22
CA VAL A 16 19.25 -4.46 7.52
C VAL A 16 19.35 -3.52 6.32
N VAL A 17 19.46 -4.06 5.10
CA VAL A 17 19.48 -3.26 3.87
C VAL A 17 18.15 -2.52 3.68
N ILE A 18 17.02 -3.20 3.81
CA ILE A 18 15.68 -2.59 3.72
C ILE A 18 15.49 -1.53 4.82
N PHE A 19 15.95 -1.77 6.04
CA PHE A 19 15.91 -0.81 7.13
C PHE A 19 16.69 0.46 6.78
N LEU A 20 17.95 0.33 6.32
CA LEU A 20 18.78 1.48 5.98
C LEU A 20 18.18 2.30 4.82
N LEU A 21 17.79 1.62 3.74
CA LEU A 21 17.20 2.26 2.57
C LEU A 21 15.84 2.89 2.91
N GLY A 22 14.97 2.16 3.60
CA GLY A 22 13.63 2.61 3.95
C GLY A 22 13.64 3.70 5.02
N PHE A 23 14.47 3.59 6.05
CA PHE A 23 14.56 4.62 7.09
C PHE A 23 15.14 5.92 6.52
N CYS A 24 16.28 5.86 5.83
CA CYS A 24 16.92 7.06 5.27
C CYS A 24 16.08 7.68 4.14
N GLY A 25 15.54 6.85 3.24
CA GLY A 25 14.71 7.30 2.12
C GLY A 25 13.41 7.95 2.59
N ASN A 26 12.65 7.28 3.45
CA ASN A 26 11.37 7.81 3.92
C ASN A 26 11.56 9.00 4.88
N ALA A 27 12.62 9.03 5.71
CA ALA A 27 12.93 10.20 6.53
C ALA A 27 13.22 11.45 5.67
N LEU A 28 13.96 11.28 4.57
CA LEU A 28 14.23 12.38 3.64
C LEU A 28 12.94 12.90 2.98
N VAL A 29 12.03 12.00 2.58
CA VAL A 29 10.73 12.38 1.99
C VAL A 29 9.85 13.12 3.01
N ILE A 30 9.82 12.66 4.27
CA ILE A 30 9.12 13.34 5.37
C ILE A 30 9.70 14.74 5.58
N TRP A 31 11.03 14.86 5.60
CA TRP A 31 11.71 16.14 5.77
C TRP A 31 11.36 17.12 4.64
N ILE A 32 11.49 16.69 3.39
CA ILE A 32 11.19 17.52 2.21
C ILE A 32 9.71 17.91 2.17
N SER A 33 8.81 16.96 2.41
CA SER A 33 7.36 17.19 2.32
C SER A 33 6.81 17.98 3.51
N GLY A 34 7.42 17.85 4.69
CA GLY A 34 6.98 18.51 5.91
C GLY A 34 7.50 19.95 6.05
N PHE A 35 8.77 20.19 5.72
CA PHE A 35 9.42 21.49 5.97
C PHE A 35 9.57 22.35 4.71
N LYS A 36 9.61 21.76 3.52
CA LYS A 36 9.94 22.50 2.29
C LYS A 36 8.76 22.76 1.35
N MET A 37 7.70 21.97 1.43
CA MET A 37 6.55 22.04 0.53
C MET A 37 5.35 22.73 1.19
N LYS A 38 4.56 23.48 0.41
CA LYS A 38 3.27 24.01 0.87
C LYS A 38 2.30 22.85 1.09
N LYS A 39 1.52 22.91 2.17
CA LYS A 39 0.50 21.90 2.50
C LYS A 39 -0.60 21.90 1.44
N THR A 40 -0.53 20.94 0.53
CA THR A 40 -1.57 20.60 -0.45
C THR A 40 -2.10 19.19 -0.18
N VAL A 41 -3.25 18.83 -0.79
CA VAL A 41 -3.82 17.48 -0.71
C VAL A 41 -2.81 16.40 -1.12
N ASN A 42 -2.11 16.58 -2.25
CA ASN A 42 -1.10 15.63 -2.73
C ASN A 42 0.08 15.49 -1.76
N THR A 43 0.63 16.60 -1.24
CA THR A 43 1.76 16.54 -0.30
C THR A 43 1.40 15.89 1.04
N THR A 44 0.15 16.07 1.50
CA THR A 44 -0.33 15.46 2.74
C THR A 44 -0.43 13.95 2.58
N TRP A 45 -0.89 13.46 1.43
CA TRP A 45 -0.93 12.04 1.13
C TRP A 45 0.47 11.41 1.05
N TYR A 46 1.39 12.03 0.31
CA TYR A 46 2.79 11.58 0.25
C TYR A 46 3.44 11.55 1.63
N LEU A 47 3.14 12.54 2.47
CA LEU A 47 3.63 12.60 3.84
C LEU A 47 3.05 11.46 4.69
N SER A 48 1.74 11.17 4.59
CA SER A 48 1.10 10.06 5.29
C SER A 48 1.65 8.70 4.86
N LEU A 49 1.90 8.51 3.56
CA LEU A 49 2.53 7.30 3.02
C LEU A 49 3.96 7.15 3.56
N ALA A 50 4.77 8.20 3.47
CA ALA A 50 6.15 8.19 3.95
C ALA A 50 6.24 7.97 5.46
N ILE A 51 5.30 8.51 6.26
CA ILE A 51 5.21 8.23 7.70
C ILE A 51 4.89 6.75 7.93
N SER A 52 3.93 6.17 7.21
CA SER A 52 3.58 4.75 7.34
C SER A 52 4.78 3.84 7.02
N ASP A 53 5.49 4.11 5.92
CA ASP A 53 6.65 3.32 5.50
C ASP A 53 7.83 3.49 6.45
N PHE A 54 8.07 4.72 6.92
CA PHE A 54 9.10 5.00 7.93
C PHE A 54 8.84 4.22 9.23
N VAL A 55 7.60 4.28 9.72
CA VAL A 55 7.17 3.55 10.92
C VAL A 55 7.34 2.06 10.67
N PHE A 56 6.82 1.50 9.58
CA PHE A 56 7.00 0.08 9.22
C PHE A 56 8.46 -0.35 9.18
N CYS A 57 9.34 0.43 8.54
CA CYS A 57 10.76 0.17 8.50
C CYS A 57 11.40 0.18 9.90
N ALA A 58 11.00 1.10 10.79
CA ALA A 58 11.48 1.13 12.17
C ALA A 58 11.10 -0.15 12.96
N PHE A 59 10.00 -0.82 12.63
CA PHE A 59 9.54 -2.06 13.29
C PHE A 59 10.05 -3.36 12.65
N LEU A 60 10.62 -3.32 11.45
CA LEU A 60 11.20 -4.50 10.77
C LEU A 60 12.23 -5.27 11.64
N PRO A 61 13.19 -4.61 12.33
CA PRO A 61 14.17 -5.31 13.17
C PRO A 61 13.52 -6.09 14.31
N PHE A 62 12.47 -5.53 14.92
CA PHE A 62 11.73 -6.13 16.02
C PHE A 62 10.99 -7.41 15.59
N SER A 63 10.48 -7.44 14.36
CA SER A 63 9.80 -8.62 13.81
C SER A 63 10.76 -9.81 13.61
N ILE A 64 12.03 -9.54 13.30
CA ILE A 64 13.06 -10.58 13.15
C ILE A 64 13.55 -11.06 14.50
N THR A 65 13.71 -10.16 15.48
CA THR A 65 14.01 -10.54 16.85
C THR A 65 12.94 -11.47 17.42
N ASN A 66 11.66 -11.22 17.12
CA ASN A 66 10.57 -12.11 17.51
C ASN A 66 10.63 -13.48 16.82
N MET A 67 11.04 -13.54 15.56
CA MET A 67 11.26 -14.82 14.85
C MET A 67 12.47 -15.58 15.41
N ALA A 68 13.51 -14.87 15.88
CA ALA A 68 14.73 -15.47 16.42
C ALA A 68 14.62 -15.95 17.88
N MET A 69 13.75 -15.31 18.67
CA MET A 69 13.55 -15.56 20.10
C MET A 69 12.30 -16.40 20.40
N GLU A 70 11.45 -16.67 19.39
CA GLU A 70 10.16 -17.38 19.48
C GLU A 70 9.12 -16.77 20.45
N GLU A 71 9.49 -15.76 21.25
CA GLU A 71 8.62 -15.04 22.18
C GLU A 71 8.70 -13.50 22.03
N TRP A 72 7.55 -12.84 22.16
CA TRP A 72 7.42 -11.39 22.05
C TRP A 72 7.76 -10.69 23.38
N ILE A 73 8.97 -10.14 23.47
CA ILE A 73 9.51 -9.48 24.67
C ILE A 73 9.22 -7.97 24.78
N PHE A 74 8.80 -7.29 23.72
CA PHE A 74 8.63 -5.83 23.67
C PHE A 74 7.32 -5.32 24.33
N GLY A 75 6.59 -6.19 25.02
CA GLY A 75 5.35 -5.87 25.69
C GLY A 75 4.14 -5.73 24.76
N ARG A 76 2.96 -5.66 25.36
CA ARG A 76 1.66 -5.75 24.65
C ARG A 76 1.38 -4.55 23.75
N PHE A 77 1.86 -3.37 24.12
CA PHE A 77 1.69 -2.12 23.36
C PHE A 77 2.37 -2.19 21.98
N MET A 78 3.65 -2.57 21.94
CA MET A 78 4.40 -2.66 20.67
C MET A 78 3.89 -3.79 19.78
N CYS A 79 3.38 -4.88 20.35
CA CYS A 79 2.73 -5.96 19.60
C CYS A 79 1.51 -5.43 18.84
N LYS A 80 0.63 -4.73 19.55
CA LYS A 80 -0.59 -4.15 18.99
C LYS A 80 -0.29 -3.07 17.96
N PHE A 81 0.67 -2.20 18.27
CA PHE A 81 1.14 -1.17 17.33
C PHE A 81 1.74 -1.79 16.05
N THR A 82 2.49 -2.88 16.17
CA THR A 82 3.06 -3.59 15.01
C THR A 82 1.96 -4.19 14.13
N SER A 83 0.92 -4.78 14.71
CA SER A 83 -0.23 -5.29 13.96
C SER A 83 -0.98 -4.17 13.24
N PHE A 84 -1.15 -3.02 13.89
CA PHE A 84 -1.76 -1.84 13.30
C PHE A 84 -0.98 -1.29 12.10
N VAL A 85 0.33 -1.19 12.21
CA VAL A 85 1.20 -0.72 11.11
C VAL A 85 1.18 -1.71 9.94
N LYS A 86 1.12 -3.03 10.20
CA LYS A 86 0.95 -4.04 9.15
C LYS A 86 -0.39 -3.90 8.42
N PHE A 87 -1.47 -3.64 9.16
CA PHE A 87 -2.79 -3.39 8.59
C PHE A 87 -2.75 -2.16 7.68
N LEU A 88 -2.21 -1.04 8.17
CA LEU A 88 -2.04 0.19 7.40
C LEU A 88 -1.30 -0.02 6.07
N ASN A 89 -0.17 -0.71 6.12
CA ASN A 89 0.62 -1.00 4.93
C ASN A 89 -0.18 -1.86 3.92
N MET A 90 -0.95 -2.83 4.40
CA MET A 90 -1.83 -3.65 3.56
C MET A 90 -2.89 -2.80 2.84
N PHE A 91 -3.57 -1.87 3.53
CA PHE A 91 -4.55 -0.99 2.88
C PHE A 91 -3.92 -0.04 1.86
N SER A 92 -2.76 0.53 2.20
CA SER A 92 -2.01 1.39 1.28
C SER A 92 -1.69 0.64 -0.02
N SER A 93 -1.17 -0.59 0.09
CA SER A 93 -0.84 -1.44 -1.05
C SER A 93 -2.08 -1.81 -1.89
N ILE A 94 -3.17 -2.27 -1.26
CA ILE A 94 -4.42 -2.61 -1.96
C ILE A 94 -4.94 -1.40 -2.72
N PHE A 95 -4.90 -0.22 -2.12
CA PHE A 95 -5.38 0.99 -2.77
C PHE A 95 -4.55 1.37 -4.00
N LEU A 96 -3.21 1.32 -3.88
CA LEU A 96 -2.31 1.53 -5.01
C LEU A 96 -2.63 0.55 -6.14
N LEU A 97 -2.85 -0.72 -5.83
CA LEU A 97 -3.22 -1.73 -6.81
C LEU A 97 -4.57 -1.43 -7.49
N VAL A 98 -5.59 -1.02 -6.73
CA VAL A 98 -6.89 -0.63 -7.30
C VAL A 98 -6.75 0.56 -8.23
N VAL A 99 -6.03 1.60 -7.82
CA VAL A 99 -5.82 2.81 -8.61
C VAL A 99 -5.06 2.50 -9.91
N ILE A 100 -3.99 1.71 -9.84
CA ILE A 100 -3.25 1.24 -11.02
C ILE A 100 -4.15 0.40 -11.94
N SER A 101 -4.99 -0.47 -11.37
CA SER A 101 -5.89 -1.32 -12.16
C SER A 101 -6.94 -0.50 -12.91
N VAL A 102 -7.54 0.49 -12.24
CA VAL A 102 -8.52 1.40 -12.84
C VAL A 102 -7.88 2.24 -13.94
N ASP A 103 -6.69 2.79 -13.70
CA ASP A 103 -5.93 3.53 -14.73
C ASP A 103 -5.70 2.69 -15.98
N ARG A 104 -5.20 1.46 -15.81
CA ARG A 104 -4.96 0.54 -16.93
C ARG A 104 -6.24 0.15 -17.66
N PHE A 105 -7.34 -0.02 -16.93
CA PHE A 105 -8.64 -0.30 -17.53
C PHE A 105 -9.10 0.88 -18.39
N VAL A 106 -9.09 2.10 -17.83
CA VAL A 106 -9.50 3.32 -18.55
C VAL A 106 -8.60 3.58 -19.77
N ALA A 107 -7.29 3.45 -19.62
CA ALA A 107 -6.31 3.54 -20.70
C ALA A 107 -6.60 2.55 -21.83
N PHE A 108 -6.90 1.30 -21.49
CA PHE A 108 -7.19 0.28 -22.48
C PHE A 108 -8.44 0.63 -23.30
N PHE A 109 -9.56 0.97 -22.65
CA PHE A 109 -10.82 1.22 -23.35
C PHE A 109 -10.83 2.53 -24.13
N ILE A 110 -10.24 3.60 -23.59
CA ILE A 110 -10.29 4.92 -24.23
C ILE A 110 -9.18 5.09 -25.26
N CYS A 111 -7.96 4.62 -24.97
CA CYS A 111 -6.79 4.92 -25.81
C CYS A 111 -6.41 3.78 -26.75
N TRP A 112 -6.46 2.53 -26.28
CA TRP A 112 -5.94 1.38 -27.03
C TRP A 112 -7.00 0.66 -27.87
N LEU A 113 -8.20 0.48 -27.34
CA LEU A 113 -9.30 -0.20 -28.04
C LEU A 113 -9.65 0.46 -29.38
N PRO A 114 -9.88 1.78 -29.49
CA PRO A 114 -10.17 2.39 -30.78
C PRO A 114 -8.98 2.31 -31.74
N TYR A 115 -7.73 2.43 -31.26
CA TYR A 115 -6.54 2.24 -32.10
C TYR A 115 -6.50 0.83 -32.72
N HIS A 116 -6.72 -0.22 -31.92
CA HIS A 116 -6.76 -1.58 -32.43
C HIS A 116 -7.94 -1.85 -33.37
N VAL A 117 -9.09 -1.22 -33.15
CA VAL A 117 -10.23 -1.29 -34.07
C VAL A 117 -9.85 -0.68 -35.44
N PHE A 118 -9.19 0.47 -35.48
CA PHE A 118 -8.74 1.08 -36.73
C PHE A 118 -7.64 0.27 -37.43
N VAL A 119 -6.70 -0.31 -36.69
CA VAL A 119 -5.67 -1.22 -37.23
C VAL A 119 -6.31 -2.49 -37.81
N LEU A 120 -7.31 -3.07 -37.16
CA LEU A 120 -8.03 -4.23 -37.69
C LEU A 120 -8.84 -3.89 -38.95
N LEU A 121 -9.40 -2.67 -39.03
CA LEU A 121 -10.09 -2.18 -40.22
C LEU A 121 -9.12 -1.98 -41.40
N GLU A 122 -7.89 -1.56 -41.15
CA GLU A 122 -6.83 -1.46 -42.17
C GLU A 122 -6.49 -2.81 -42.81
N LEU A 123 -6.47 -3.89 -42.01
CA LEU A 123 -6.27 -5.25 -42.53
C LEU A 123 -7.41 -5.73 -43.44
N ASN A 124 -8.58 -5.08 -43.41
CA ASN A 124 -9.70 -5.34 -44.32
C ASN A 124 -9.77 -4.30 -45.46
N HIS A 125 -8.60 -3.98 -46.04
CA HIS A 125 -8.37 -2.94 -47.06
C HIS A 125 -9.31 -2.98 -48.28
N GLN A 126 -9.96 -4.11 -48.55
CA GLN A 126 -10.88 -4.30 -49.68
C GLN A 126 -12.27 -3.66 -49.49
N ASN A 127 -12.66 -3.30 -48.26
CA ASN A 127 -14.01 -2.77 -47.96
C ASN A 127 -14.04 -1.28 -47.55
N TYR A 128 -12.89 -0.65 -47.30
CA TYR A 128 -12.83 0.70 -46.75
C TYR A 128 -11.90 1.61 -47.57
N ASP A 129 -12.34 2.84 -47.78
CA ASP A 129 -11.59 3.86 -48.51
C ASP A 129 -10.27 4.20 -47.77
N HIS A 130 -9.17 4.33 -48.53
CA HIS A 130 -7.85 4.72 -48.01
C HIS A 130 -7.90 6.02 -47.19
N THR A 131 -8.83 6.93 -47.50
CA THR A 131 -9.00 8.20 -46.77
C THR A 131 -9.53 7.97 -45.35
N ILE A 132 -10.47 7.03 -45.18
CA ILE A 132 -11.05 6.68 -43.88
C ILE A 132 -10.02 5.93 -43.04
N LEU A 133 -9.25 5.03 -43.65
CA LEU A 133 -8.18 4.29 -42.99
C LEU A 133 -7.05 5.22 -42.53
N TYR A 134 -6.55 6.10 -43.41
CA TYR A 134 -5.51 7.08 -43.07
C TYR A 134 -5.96 8.03 -41.93
N THR A 135 -7.20 8.51 -41.99
CA THR A 135 -7.76 9.39 -40.96
C THR A 135 -7.96 8.63 -39.64
N GLY A 136 -8.49 7.41 -39.69
CA GLY A 136 -8.67 6.53 -38.53
C GLY A 136 -7.34 6.18 -37.85
N LEU A 137 -6.29 5.89 -38.61
CA LEU A 137 -4.97 5.58 -38.08
C LEU A 137 -4.32 6.80 -37.38
N LYS A 138 -4.49 8.00 -37.94
CA LYS A 138 -4.08 9.27 -37.32
C LYS A 138 -4.82 9.56 -36.01
N ILE A 139 -6.11 9.31 -35.98
CA ILE A 139 -6.93 9.45 -34.77
C ILE A 139 -6.51 8.42 -33.72
N GLY A 140 -6.31 7.16 -34.12
CA GLY A 140 -5.86 6.09 -33.24
C GLY A 140 -4.50 6.36 -32.60
N THR A 141 -3.53 6.85 -33.38
CA THR A 141 -2.21 7.24 -32.85
C THR A 141 -2.29 8.42 -31.88
N SER A 142 -3.18 9.38 -32.15
CA SER A 142 -3.44 10.51 -31.24
C SER A 142 -4.08 10.06 -29.92
N MET A 143 -4.99 9.08 -29.97
CA MET A 143 -5.61 8.49 -28.77
C MET A 143 -4.63 7.63 -27.98
N ALA A 144 -3.75 6.87 -28.64
CA ALA A 144 -2.68 6.14 -27.96
C ALA A 144 -1.72 7.09 -27.23
N ALA A 145 -1.40 8.25 -27.82
CA ALA A 145 -0.61 9.29 -27.16
C ALA A 145 -1.35 9.90 -25.95
N ALA A 146 -2.69 9.92 -25.98
CA ALA A 146 -3.48 10.45 -24.88
C ALA A 146 -3.42 9.59 -23.60
N ASN A 147 -2.96 8.34 -23.70
CA ASN A 147 -2.69 7.45 -22.56
C ASN A 147 -1.78 8.13 -21.51
N SER A 148 -0.85 8.99 -21.94
CA SER A 148 0.04 9.71 -21.03
C SER A 148 -0.67 10.77 -20.17
N PHE A 149 -1.86 11.25 -20.56
CA PHE A 149 -2.67 12.22 -19.78
C PHE A 149 -3.44 11.58 -18.61
N LEU A 150 -3.56 10.25 -18.57
CA LEU A 150 -4.20 9.54 -17.46
C LEU A 150 -3.29 9.47 -16.23
N ASN A 151 -1.97 9.57 -16.40
CA ASN A 151 -1.00 9.58 -15.31
C ASN A 151 -1.24 10.72 -14.29
N PRO A 152 -1.48 11.99 -14.68
CA PRO A 152 -1.96 13.04 -13.77
C PRO A 152 -3.24 12.73 -12.99
N VAL A 153 -4.21 12.07 -13.63
CA VAL A 153 -5.52 11.76 -13.01
C VAL A 153 -5.35 10.71 -11.90
N LEU A 154 -4.48 9.72 -12.11
CA LEU A 154 -4.03 8.79 -11.07
C LEU A 154 -3.47 9.52 -9.85
N TYR A 155 -2.66 10.56 -10.06
CA TYR A 155 -2.10 11.37 -8.96
C TYR A 155 -3.14 12.24 -8.23
N VAL A 156 -4.27 12.58 -8.87
CA VAL A 156 -5.31 13.43 -8.28
C VAL A 156 -6.38 12.62 -7.53
N PHE A 157 -6.88 11.52 -8.11
CA PHE A 157 -7.88 10.66 -7.45
C PHE A 157 -7.34 9.94 -6.21
N MET A 158 -6.03 9.69 -6.19
CA MET A 158 -5.32 9.13 -5.04
C MET A 158 -5.41 10.02 -3.77
N GLY A 159 -5.78 11.31 -3.89
CA GLY A 159 -5.76 12.27 -2.78
C GLY A 159 -7.09 12.56 -2.07
N ASN A 160 -8.26 12.33 -2.70
CA ASN A 160 -9.50 13.02 -2.25
C ASN A 160 -10.45 12.16 -1.39
N ASP A 161 -10.59 10.87 -1.68
CA ASP A 161 -11.63 10.04 -1.04
C ASP A 161 -11.13 9.21 0.16
N PHE A 162 -9.81 9.13 0.37
CA PHE A 162 -9.22 8.10 1.22
C PHE A 162 -8.96 8.51 2.67
N LYS A 163 -8.70 9.80 2.94
CA LYS A 163 -8.35 10.28 4.29
C LYS A 163 -9.44 9.96 5.32
N GLY A 164 -10.72 10.08 4.93
CA GLY A 164 -11.84 9.82 5.84
C GLY A 164 -12.10 8.34 6.09
N SER A 165 -12.05 7.51 5.04
CA SER A 165 -12.38 6.08 5.11
C SER A 165 -11.28 5.26 5.78
N VAL A 166 -10.01 5.61 5.55
CA VAL A 166 -8.88 4.95 6.21
C VAL A 166 -8.82 5.30 7.68
N LEU A 167 -8.92 6.59 8.03
CA LEU A 167 -8.87 7.02 9.42
C LEU A 167 -10.01 6.41 10.25
N SER A 168 -11.23 6.35 9.70
CA SER A 168 -12.37 5.75 10.40
C SER A 168 -12.27 4.23 10.54
N LYS A 169 -11.79 3.52 9.51
CA LYS A 169 -11.56 2.07 9.58
C LYS A 169 -10.41 1.71 10.52
N MET A 170 -9.39 2.55 10.61
CA MET A 170 -8.30 2.42 11.58
C MET A 170 -8.83 2.60 13.00
N GLU A 171 -9.61 3.66 13.25
CA GLU A 171 -10.19 3.93 14.56
C GLU A 171 -11.11 2.78 15.02
N HIS A 172 -11.89 2.23 14.10
CA HIS A 172 -12.73 1.06 14.35
C HIS A 172 -11.92 -0.22 14.62
N ALA A 173 -10.87 -0.49 13.83
CA ALA A 173 -10.01 -1.66 14.04
C ALA A 173 -9.24 -1.59 15.37
N MET A 174 -8.81 -0.38 15.78
CA MET A 174 -8.19 -0.16 17.08
C MET A 174 -9.15 -0.43 18.24
N ALA A 175 -10.41 0.01 18.10
CA ALA A 175 -11.48 -0.24 19.08
C ALA A 175 -11.83 -1.73 19.19
N ASP A 176 -11.91 -2.45 18.06
CA ASP A 176 -12.22 -3.89 18.04
C ASP A 176 -11.14 -4.73 18.72
N GLU A 177 -9.86 -4.42 18.51
CA GLU A 177 -8.77 -5.11 19.18
C GLU A 177 -8.69 -4.79 20.68
N GLU A 178 -9.14 -3.61 21.12
CA GLU A 178 -9.21 -3.23 22.55
C GLU A 178 -10.32 -4.01 23.26
N CYS A 179 -11.49 -4.10 22.63
CA CYS A 179 -12.61 -4.93 23.09
C CYS A 179 -12.25 -6.42 23.15
N THR A 180 -11.49 -6.90 22.17
CA THR A 180 -11.06 -8.30 22.09
C THR A 180 -10.02 -8.61 23.19
N THR A 181 -9.02 -7.75 23.37
CA THR A 181 -8.01 -7.89 24.43
C THR A 181 -8.64 -7.83 25.83
N SER A 182 -9.61 -6.94 26.04
CA SER A 182 -10.36 -6.85 27.30
C SER A 182 -11.18 -8.11 27.57
N ARG A 183 -11.82 -8.69 26.54
CA ARG A 183 -12.52 -9.98 26.65
C ARG A 183 -11.60 -11.14 26.98
N TYR A 184 -10.38 -11.18 26.41
CA TYR A 184 -9.39 -12.20 26.76
C TYR A 184 -8.87 -12.05 28.18
N LEU A 185 -8.60 -10.81 28.64
CA LEU A 185 -8.17 -10.55 30.02
C LEU A 185 -9.27 -10.88 31.04
N LEU A 186 -10.53 -10.51 30.78
CA LEU A 186 -11.68 -10.87 31.62
C LEU A 186 -11.92 -12.38 31.66
N ARG A 187 -11.70 -13.09 30.55
CA ARG A 187 -11.82 -14.54 30.50
C ARG A 187 -10.67 -15.24 31.23
N SER A 188 -9.45 -14.70 31.14
CA SER A 188 -8.30 -15.18 31.92
C SER A 188 -8.52 -14.98 33.42
N SER A 189 -8.95 -13.80 33.85
CA SER A 189 -9.24 -13.53 35.27
C SER A 189 -10.43 -14.34 35.78
N SER A 190 -11.42 -14.62 34.93
CA SER A 190 -12.54 -15.52 35.26
C SER A 190 -12.10 -16.98 35.39
N MET A 191 -11.09 -17.43 34.63
CA MET A 191 -10.54 -18.77 34.74
C MET A 191 -9.68 -18.92 36.00
N ASP A 192 -8.89 -17.90 36.36
CA ASP A 192 -8.10 -17.87 37.61
C ASP A 192 -8.97 -17.81 38.87
N ASN A 193 -10.05 -17.01 38.86
CA ASN A 193 -10.99 -16.96 39.98
C ASN A 193 -11.73 -18.29 40.17
N ARG A 194 -12.01 -19.02 39.07
CA ARG A 194 -12.67 -20.33 39.14
C ARG A 194 -11.73 -21.44 39.60
N ALA A 195 -10.42 -21.33 39.29
CA ALA A 195 -9.39 -22.25 39.80
C ALA A 195 -9.10 -22.04 41.29
N SER A 196 -9.22 -20.81 41.80
CA SER A 196 -8.95 -20.48 43.21
C SER A 196 -10.08 -20.83 44.17
N THR A 197 -11.33 -20.94 43.70
CA THR A 197 -12.48 -21.36 44.53
C THR A 197 -12.60 -22.87 44.74
N HIS A 198 -11.67 -23.67 44.21
CA HIS A 198 -11.65 -25.13 44.34
C HIS A 198 -10.51 -25.68 45.21
N ILE A 199 -9.86 -24.81 46.01
CA ILE A 199 -8.90 -25.20 47.06
C ILE A 199 -9.53 -24.93 48.43
#